data_AF-A0A7W5ZUM0-F1
#
_entry.id   AF-A0A7W5ZUM0-F1
#
_cell.length_a   1.000
_cell.length_b   1.000
_cell.length_c   1.000
_cell.angle_alpha   90.00
_cell.angle_beta   90.00
_cell.angle_gamma   90.00
#
_symmetry.space_group_name_H-M   'P 1'
#
loop_
_entity.id
_entity.type
_entity.pdbx_description
1 polymer ?
#
loop_
_entity_poly.entity_id
_entity_poly.type
_entity_poly.pdbx_seq_one_letter_code
_entity_poly.pdbx_strand_id
1 'polypeptide(L)'
;MQFHDYITLVQRVDSLIKTKSTGSPKQMAQRLGISERSWYYLLNQLRSEFGIPIAFSRFRCSYYYPDDASHWDDFLKIFMALPNSKITEK
;
A
#
# COMPACT_ATOMS: atom_id res chain seq x y z
N MET A 1 5.50 14.27 1.92
CA MET A 1 4.18 13.88 1.37
C MET A 1 3.14 14.38 2.36
N GLN A 2 2.10 15.11 1.92
CA GLN A 2 1.08 15.61 2.84
C GLN A 2 0.20 14.45 3.33
N PHE A 3 -0.43 14.60 4.50
CA PHE A 3 -1.23 13.55 5.14
C PHE A 3 -2.39 13.05 4.25
N HIS A 4 -3.09 13.97 3.58
CA HIS A 4 -4.19 13.62 2.68
C HIS A 4 -3.71 12.77 1.50
N ASP A 5 -2.59 13.15 0.89
CA ASP A 5 -2.00 12.42 -0.23
C ASP A 5 -1.69 10.97 0.16
N TYR A 6 -1.23 10.75 1.40
CA TYR A 6 -0.84 9.41 1.88
C TYR A 6 -2.03 8.48 1.94
N ILE A 7 -3.13 8.94 2.53
CA ILE A 7 -4.38 8.18 2.62
C ILE A 7 -4.89 7.84 1.21
N THR A 8 -4.93 8.82 0.31
CA THR A 8 -5.34 8.59 -1.08
C THR A 8 -4.42 7.61 -1.81
N LEU A 9 -3.11 7.69 -1.57
CA LEU A 9 -2.14 6.76 -2.15
C LEU A 9 -2.41 5.32 -1.71
N VAL A 10 -2.59 5.08 -0.41
CA VAL A 10 -2.88 3.74 0.14
C VAL A 10 -4.21 3.21 -0.41
N GLN A 11 -5.25 4.06 -0.52
CA GLN A 11 -6.53 3.66 -1.09
C GLN A 11 -6.41 3.21 -2.56
N ARG A 12 -5.56 3.90 -3.34
CA ARG A 12 -5.25 3.51 -4.72
C ARG A 12 -4.48 2.20 -4.78
N VAL A 13 -3.53 2.00 -3.86
CA VAL A 13 -2.80 0.73 -3.74
C VAL A 13 -3.76 -0.43 -3.53
N ASP A 14 -4.66 -0.33 -2.55
CA ASP A 14 -5.61 -1.40 -2.24
C ASP A 14 -6.49 -1.74 -3.44
N SER A 15 -7.03 -0.71 -4.11
CA SER A 15 -7.85 -0.86 -5.31
C SER A 15 -7.12 -1.58 -6.44
N LEU A 16 -5.85 -1.24 -6.68
CA LEU A 16 -5.03 -1.85 -7.73
C LEU A 16 -4.64 -3.30 -7.40
N ILE A 17 -4.36 -3.61 -6.13
CA ILE A 17 -4.02 -4.98 -5.70
C ILE A 17 -5.26 -5.88 -5.78
N LYS A 18 -6.42 -5.41 -5.30
CA LYS A 18 -7.69 -6.13 -5.36
C LYS A 18 -8.07 -6.51 -6.79
N THR A 19 -7.92 -5.55 -7.71
CA THR A 19 -8.20 -5.75 -9.14
C THR A 19 -7.04 -6.43 -9.88
N LYS A 20 -5.96 -6.81 -9.19
CA LYS A 20 -4.75 -7.44 -9.75
C LYS A 20 -4.19 -6.66 -10.96
N SER A 21 -4.35 -5.34 -10.93
CA SER A 21 -4.03 -4.41 -12.02
C SER A 21 -2.76 -3.60 -11.71
N THR A 22 -1.81 -4.20 -10.99
CA THR A 22 -0.60 -3.52 -10.51
C THR A 22 0.55 -3.57 -11.52
N GLY A 23 0.70 -4.68 -12.25
CA GLY A 23 1.86 -4.91 -13.11
C GLY A 23 3.13 -5.21 -12.30
N SER A 24 4.28 -5.05 -12.96
CA SER A 24 5.59 -5.10 -12.30
C SER A 24 5.74 -4.01 -11.24
N PRO A 25 6.71 -4.11 -10.31
CA PRO A 25 6.95 -3.07 -9.31
C PRO A 25 7.14 -1.67 -9.91
N LYS A 26 7.85 -1.60 -11.06
CA LYS A 26 8.02 -0.37 -11.83
C LYS A 26 6.70 0.17 -12.39
N GLN A 27 5.85 -0.69 -12.93
CA GLN A 27 4.52 -0.30 -13.45
C GLN A 27 3.59 0.14 -12.33
N MET A 28 3.62 -0.53 -11.18
CA MET A 28 2.86 -0.15 -9.99
C MET A 28 3.25 1.26 -9.53
N ALA A 29 4.55 1.53 -9.41
CA ALA A 29 5.05 2.85 -9.03
C ALA A 29 4.62 3.95 -10.04
N GLN A 30 4.72 3.67 -11.35
CA GLN A 30 4.26 4.58 -12.40
C GLN A 30 2.75 4.87 -12.29
N ARG A 31 1.91 3.84 -12.07
CA ARG A 31 0.45 4.01 -11.91
C ARG A 31 0.12 4.87 -10.68
N LEU A 32 0.87 4.70 -9.61
CA LEU A 32 0.73 5.47 -8.38
C LEU A 32 1.29 6.89 -8.50
N GLY A 33 2.10 7.19 -9.51
CA GLY A 33 2.76 8.49 -9.69
C GLY A 33 3.93 8.72 -8.73
N ILE A 34 4.58 7.64 -8.27
CA ILE A 34 5.70 7.68 -7.32
C ILE A 34 6.93 6.97 -7.89
N SER A 35 8.08 7.15 -7.25
CA SER A 35 9.28 6.40 -7.62
C SER A 35 9.16 4.92 -7.21
N GLU A 36 9.86 4.03 -7.91
CA GLU A 36 9.90 2.60 -7.56
C GLU A 36 10.46 2.38 -6.14
N ARG A 37 11.44 3.19 -5.73
CA ARG A 37 11.96 3.20 -4.36
C ARG A 37 10.87 3.57 -3.34
N SER A 38 10.09 4.61 -3.62
CA SER A 38 8.96 5.03 -2.77
C SER A 38 7.90 3.93 -2.66
N TRP A 39 7.63 3.22 -3.76
CA TRP A 39 6.74 2.06 -3.75
C TRP A 39 7.27 0.95 -2.83
N TYR A 40 8.55 0.58 -2.91
CA TYR A 40 9.11 -0.44 -2.00
C TYR A 40 9.06 -0.03 -0.53
N TYR A 41 9.31 1.24 -0.22
CA TYR A 41 9.14 1.74 1.15
C TYR A 41 7.70 1.62 1.63
N LEU A 42 6.74 2.09 0.82
CA LEU A 42 5.32 1.97 1.17
C LEU A 42 4.89 0.51 1.33
N LEU A 43 5.29 -0.36 0.39
CA LEU A 43 5.00 -1.79 0.45
C LEU A 43 5.54 -2.44 1.73
N ASN A 44 6.75 -2.05 2.16
CA ASN A 44 7.33 -2.53 3.41
C ASN A 44 6.52 -2.03 4.62
N GLN A 45 6.13 -0.75 4.65
CA GLN A 45 5.27 -0.21 5.71
C GLN A 45 3.95 -0.97 5.79
N LEU A 46 3.24 -1.13 4.67
CA LEU A 46 1.95 -1.84 4.61
C LEU A 46 2.05 -3.28 5.14
N ARG A 47 3.15 -3.98 4.84
CA ARG A 47 3.36 -5.36 5.31
C ARG A 47 3.79 -5.44 6.78
N SER A 48 4.76 -4.63 7.18
CA SER A 48 5.42 -4.76 8.49
C SER A 48 4.73 -3.97 9.59
N GLU A 49 4.28 -2.75 9.31
CA GLU A 49 3.67 -1.86 10.30
C GLU A 49 2.15 -2.04 10.36
N PHE A 50 1.50 -2.25 9.21
CA PHE A 50 0.05 -2.43 9.12
C PHE A 50 -0.38 -3.90 9.00
N GLY A 51 0.56 -4.85 8.89
CA GLY A 51 0.24 -6.28 8.85
C GLY A 51 -0.54 -6.74 7.61
N ILE A 52 -0.56 -5.94 6.54
CA ILE A 52 -1.38 -6.22 5.36
C ILE A 52 -0.74 -7.32 4.50
N PRO A 53 -1.46 -8.40 4.16
CA PRO A 53 -0.91 -9.57 3.47
C PRO A 53 -0.76 -9.34 1.97
N ILE A 54 0.14 -8.45 1.55
CA ILE A 54 0.40 -8.21 0.12
C ILE A 54 1.42 -9.23 -0.39
N ALA A 55 1.07 -10.02 -1.41
CA ALA A 55 1.99 -10.93 -2.10
C ALA A 55 2.26 -10.48 -3.54
N PHE A 56 3.35 -10.93 -4.16
CA PHE A 56 3.65 -10.66 -5.58
C PHE A 56 3.74 -11.96 -6.37
N SER A 57 2.95 -12.09 -7.42
CA SER A 57 3.02 -13.21 -8.35
C SER A 57 3.93 -12.86 -9.52
N ARG A 58 5.06 -13.56 -9.64
CA ARG A 58 5.96 -13.41 -10.79
C ARG A 58 5.30 -13.87 -12.09
N PHE A 59 4.49 -14.92 -12.03
CA PHE A 59 3.79 -15.46 -13.20
C PHE A 59 2.75 -14.48 -13.74
N ARG A 60 1.94 -13.89 -12.86
CA ARG A 60 0.91 -12.90 -13.25
C ARG A 60 1.47 -11.48 -13.39
N CYS A 61 2.72 -11.27 -12.99
CA CYS A 61 3.35 -9.96 -12.86
C CYS A 61 2.41 -8.96 -12.14
N SER A 62 1.88 -9.35 -10.98
CA SER A 62 1.00 -8.48 -10.20
C SER A 62 1.07 -8.82 -8.72
N TYR A 63 0.93 -7.77 -7.91
CA TYR A 63 0.56 -7.90 -6.51
C TYR A 63 -0.88 -8.38 -6.36
N TYR A 64 -1.14 -9.12 -5.29
CA TYR A 64 -2.44 -9.68 -4.93
C TYR A 64 -2.55 -9.89 -3.42
N TYR A 65 -3.77 -10.00 -2.93
CA TYR A 65 -4.08 -10.46 -1.58
C TYR A 65 -4.35 -11.96 -1.60
N PRO A 66 -3.67 -12.78 -0.78
CA PRO A 66 -3.89 -14.23 -0.73
C PRO A 66 -5.31 -14.63 -0.36
N ASP A 67 -6.01 -13.80 0.42
CA ASP A 67 -7.41 -13.97 0.83
C ASP A 67 -8.42 -13.37 -0.17
N ASP A 68 -7.94 -12.76 -1.27
CA ASP A 68 -8.75 -12.05 -2.26
C ASP A 68 -9.70 -10.97 -1.68
N ALA A 69 -9.44 -10.49 -0.46
CA ALA A 69 -10.20 -9.44 0.20
C ALA A 69 -9.48 -8.09 0.14
N SER A 70 -10.23 -6.99 0.25
CA SER A 70 -9.68 -5.64 0.44
C SER A 70 -9.26 -5.47 1.90
N HIS A 71 -8.13 -4.80 2.13
CA HIS A 71 -7.59 -4.54 3.47
C HIS A 71 -7.62 -3.04 3.82
N TRP A 72 -8.47 -2.27 3.12
CA TRP A 72 -8.62 -0.83 3.36
C TRP A 72 -9.13 -0.53 4.77
N ASP A 73 -10.06 -1.33 5.28
CA ASP A 73 -10.62 -1.16 6.62
C ASP A 73 -9.59 -1.54 7.71
N ASP A 74 -8.82 -2.61 7.48
CA ASP A 74 -7.72 -3.02 8.38
C ASP A 74 -6.64 -1.93 8.47
N PHE A 75 -6.28 -1.33 7.33
CA PHE A 75 -5.39 -0.17 7.30
C PHE A 75 -5.95 0.99 8.15
N LEU A 76 -7.20 1.40 7.93
CA LEU A 76 -7.79 2.53 8.64
C LEU A 76 -7.87 2.29 10.15
N LYS A 77 -8.24 1.08 10.59
CA LYS A 77 -8.28 0.71 12.01
C LYS A 77 -6.94 0.92 12.67
N ILE A 78 -5.87 0.40 12.06
CA ILE A 78 -4.52 0.51 12.62
C ILE A 78 -4.05 1.96 12.54
N PHE A 79 -4.20 2.60 11.38
CA PHE A 79 -3.76 3.95 11.13
C PHE A 79 -4.40 4.99 12.08
N MET A 80 -5.70 4.85 12.36
CA MET A 80 -6.42 5.74 13.29
C MET A 80 -6.19 5.39 14.76
N ALA A 81 -5.79 4.15 15.06
CA ALA A 81 -5.46 3.71 16.43
C ALA A 81 -4.03 4.08 16.85
N LEU A 82 -3.21 4.65 15.95
CA LEU A 82 -1.87 5.12 16.31
C LEU A 82 -1.98 6.32 17.26
N PRO A 83 -1.32 6.29 18.44
CA PRO A 83 -1.29 7.45 19.33
C PRO A 83 -0.64 8.64 18.60
N ASN A 84 -1.19 9.83 18.81
CA ASN A 84 -0.81 11.10 18.17
C ASN A 84 0.68 11.51 18.27
N SER A 85 1.54 10.70 18.91
CA SER A 85 2.97 10.98 19.14
C SER A 85 3.90 10.70 17.95
N LYS A 86 3.40 10.16 16.83
CA LYS A 86 4.23 9.87 15.63
C LYS A 86 3.88 10.73 14.40
N ILE A 87 2.83 11.56 14.46
CA ILE A 87 2.35 12.34 13.31
C ILE A 87 3.11 13.66 13.14
N THR A 88 3.89 14.07 14.14
CA THR A 88 4.73 15.26 14.11
C THR A 88 6.17 14.92 14.51
N GLU A 89 6.92 14.25 13.64
CA GLU A 89 8.38 14.34 13.75
C GLU A 89 9.02 14.51 12.36
N LYS A 90 9.21 15.80 12.07
CA LYS A 90 10.26 16.47 11.28
C LYS A 90 10.25 16.39 9.75
#